data_AF-A0A925N7F7-F1
#
_entry.id   AF-A0A925N7F7-F1
#
_cell.length_a   1.000
_cell.length_b   1.000
_cell.length_c   1.000
_cell.angle_alpha   90.00
_cell.angle_beta   90.00
_cell.angle_gamma   90.00
#
_symmetry.space_group_name_H-M   'P 1'
#
loop_
_entity.id
_entity.type
_entity.pdbx_description
1 polymer ?
#
loop_
_entity_poly.entity_id
_entity_poly.type
_entity_poly.pdbx_seq_one_letter_code
_entity_poly.pdbx_strand_id
1 'polypeptide(L)'
;MRFKPQALFAATALLFAASAGAQSNEALKAAAQKAISANPEVTARFNAYRAAADAVAVARGGYYPRLDLSASVGRDRDTLSTRIPETQSLNRSGAALSLSQLLWDGLATQNEVGRLGHEKLARYFEVLDVTEQTALETTRAYYDVLRYRRLVQLAEDSYVQHKSAFNQIQSRFKAGVGRGVDLEQAGARLALAESNLSTEVANLHDVSARYQRIVGEAPPKGLPLPALFKQGVPTNATDASTEAVRRSAAISASVEMLRSARALASVRESAYQPTVEARVRSGGGKNFDGVRDQSRDSSAEIVLNWNLFNGGADRARIRQQVNLVNQAADMRDKACRDARQVVAIAYNDTRKLTDQLLYLDRNTLAIEKARDAYRQQFDIGQRSLLDLLNSENELYTAKRSYANAEYDLGIAYARTQAAVNRLGLQLGLTRGDGAPEAPAESEQWAIGEDGPARCPDVAIAMENIDIEALNKRAAGLNQNTPTAPTSRSLPLAAPEVSPTVRTPDSPADNTPAGLTVRRLNDWAAAWEAKDVARYLSFYSPGFSSTLGNTNAWKAKRSALVSKKGSIIVKVEEILTNTVAADRVETSFKQTYRSADFNDVGIKTLTWQRIDGQWFIVKESNR
;
A
#
# COMPACT_ATOMS: atom_id res chain seq x y z
N MET A 1 -73.40 -53.10 -16.62
CA MET A 1 -73.33 -51.78 -17.29
C MET A 1 -71.92 -51.55 -17.82
N ARG A 2 -71.73 -50.58 -18.74
CA ARG A 2 -70.46 -50.29 -19.44
C ARG A 2 -69.48 -49.51 -18.54
N PHE A 3 -68.16 -49.76 -18.66
CA PHE A 3 -67.17 -48.86 -19.31
C PHE A 3 -65.69 -49.25 -18.99
N LYS A 4 -64.80 -49.08 -19.99
CA LYS A 4 -63.33 -48.90 -19.88
C LYS A 4 -63.04 -47.37 -19.97
N PRO A 5 -61.78 -46.91 -20.21
CA PRO A 5 -60.57 -46.86 -19.37
C PRO A 5 -60.03 -45.40 -19.23
N GLN A 6 -58.86 -45.19 -18.59
CA GLN A 6 -57.82 -44.15 -18.88
C GLN A 6 -56.75 -44.27 -17.77
N ALA A 7 -55.43 -44.35 -17.99
CA ALA A 7 -54.49 -43.63 -18.88
C ALA A 7 -54.19 -42.20 -18.43
N LEU A 8 -53.07 -42.00 -17.71
CA LEU A 8 -52.44 -40.70 -17.54
C LEU A 8 -50.91 -40.82 -17.67
N PHE A 9 -50.31 -39.89 -18.42
CA PHE A 9 -48.87 -39.83 -18.69
C PHE A 9 -48.11 -39.33 -17.45
N ALA A 10 -47.05 -40.05 -17.05
CA ALA A 10 -46.02 -39.50 -16.17
C ALA A 10 -44.89 -38.91 -17.02
N ALA A 11 -44.98 -37.61 -17.33
CA ALA A 11 -43.91 -36.91 -18.05
C ALA A 11 -42.72 -36.66 -17.10
N THR A 12 -41.58 -37.30 -17.37
CA THR A 12 -40.35 -37.16 -16.58
C THR A 12 -39.67 -35.82 -16.90
N ALA A 13 -40.04 -34.76 -16.19
CA ALA A 13 -39.33 -33.48 -16.27
C ALA A 13 -37.97 -33.59 -15.56
N LEU A 14 -36.89 -33.73 -16.33
CA LEU A 14 -35.53 -33.51 -15.81
C LEU A 14 -35.39 -32.05 -15.38
N LEU A 15 -35.51 -31.79 -14.08
CA LEU A 15 -35.07 -30.56 -13.47
C LEU A 15 -33.54 -30.49 -13.52
N PHE A 16 -33.01 -29.83 -14.55
CA PHE A 16 -31.66 -29.27 -14.52
C PHE A 16 -31.63 -28.17 -13.46
N ALA A 17 -31.48 -28.56 -12.20
CA ALA A 17 -31.18 -27.66 -11.11
C ALA A 17 -29.76 -27.14 -11.30
N ALA A 18 -29.62 -26.02 -12.00
CA ALA A 18 -28.39 -25.25 -12.01
C ALA A 18 -28.11 -24.83 -10.55
N SER A 19 -27.15 -25.49 -9.93
CA SER A 19 -26.69 -25.15 -8.59
C SER A 19 -26.09 -23.74 -8.63
N ALA A 20 -26.87 -22.75 -8.22
CA ALA A 20 -26.36 -21.44 -7.84
C ALA A 20 -25.42 -21.65 -6.64
N GLY A 21 -24.14 -21.87 -6.93
CA GLY A 21 -23.13 -22.06 -5.90
C GLY A 21 -23.09 -20.84 -5.00
N ALA A 22 -23.43 -21.03 -3.72
CA ALA A 22 -23.22 -19.99 -2.73
C ALA A 22 -21.75 -19.59 -2.77
N GLN A 23 -21.46 -18.28 -2.84
CA GLN A 23 -20.09 -17.77 -2.83
C GLN A 23 -19.41 -18.17 -1.53
N SER A 24 -18.61 -19.24 -1.56
CA SER A 24 -17.89 -19.73 -0.39
C SER A 24 -16.51 -19.09 -0.32
N ASN A 25 -16.11 -18.72 0.89
CA ASN A 25 -14.76 -18.22 1.16
C ASN A 25 -13.72 -19.35 1.28
N GLU A 26 -14.10 -20.60 0.98
CA GLU A 26 -13.30 -21.80 1.25
C GLU A 26 -12.01 -21.87 0.43
N ALA A 27 -12.07 -21.53 -0.87
CA ALA A 27 -10.88 -21.49 -1.73
C ALA A 27 -9.89 -20.39 -1.31
N LEU A 28 -10.40 -19.23 -0.90
CA LEU A 28 -9.57 -18.13 -0.36
C LEU A 28 -9.02 -18.48 1.03
N LYS A 29 -9.83 -19.11 1.89
CA LYS A 29 -9.40 -19.65 3.19
C LYS A 29 -8.24 -20.63 3.00
N ALA A 30 -8.38 -21.60 2.09
CA ALA A 30 -7.34 -22.60 1.82
C ALA A 30 -6.03 -21.94 1.33
N ALA A 31 -6.12 -20.97 0.42
CA ALA A 31 -4.96 -20.22 -0.05
C ALA A 31 -4.28 -19.42 1.08
N ALA A 32 -5.06 -18.72 1.91
CA ALA A 32 -4.53 -17.94 3.04
C ALA A 32 -3.96 -18.83 4.15
N GLN A 33 -4.59 -19.97 4.44
CA GLN A 33 -4.11 -20.98 5.38
C GLN A 33 -2.75 -21.54 4.95
N LYS A 34 -2.63 -21.88 3.66
CA LYS A 34 -1.39 -22.35 3.05
C LYS A 34 -0.30 -21.27 3.10
N ALA A 35 -0.62 -20.04 2.69
CA ALA A 35 0.30 -18.91 2.77
C ALA A 35 0.81 -18.68 4.21
N ILE A 36 -0.05 -18.66 5.22
CA ILE A 36 0.39 -18.49 6.63
C ILE A 36 1.31 -19.62 7.09
N SER A 37 1.01 -20.88 6.70
CA SER A 37 1.82 -22.03 7.09
C SER A 37 3.17 -22.16 6.35
N ALA A 38 3.28 -21.63 5.13
CA ALA A 38 4.43 -21.82 4.26
C ALA A 38 5.24 -20.55 3.96
N ASN A 39 4.72 -19.35 4.26
CA ASN A 39 5.41 -18.09 3.96
C ASN A 39 6.63 -17.91 4.89
N PRO A 40 7.86 -17.79 4.34
CA PRO A 40 9.08 -17.63 5.12
C PRO A 40 9.09 -16.44 6.09
N GLU A 41 8.34 -15.37 5.80
CA GLU A 41 8.26 -14.20 6.68
C GLU A 41 7.49 -14.51 7.98
N VAL A 42 6.38 -15.24 7.87
CA VAL A 42 5.61 -15.73 9.02
C VAL A 42 6.46 -16.72 9.82
N THR A 43 7.12 -17.67 9.15
CA THR A 43 8.03 -18.63 9.79
C THR A 43 9.21 -17.95 10.50
N ALA A 44 9.78 -16.89 9.91
CA ALA A 44 10.88 -16.13 10.50
C ALA A 44 10.43 -15.39 11.77
N ARG A 45 9.27 -14.74 11.77
CA ARG A 45 8.70 -14.09 12.96
C ARG A 45 8.37 -15.12 14.05
N PHE A 46 7.85 -16.29 13.67
CA PHE A 46 7.59 -17.37 14.63
C PHE A 46 8.88 -17.89 15.29
N ASN A 47 9.94 -18.12 14.52
CA ASN A 47 11.23 -18.51 15.07
C ASN A 47 11.85 -17.41 15.96
N ALA A 48 11.67 -16.13 15.63
CA ALA A 48 12.07 -15.01 16.49
C ALA A 48 11.30 -14.98 17.83
N TYR A 49 10.00 -15.31 17.83
CA TYR A 49 9.23 -15.49 19.06
C TYR A 49 9.73 -16.66 19.90
N ARG A 50 10.04 -17.81 19.30
CA ARG A 50 10.63 -18.96 20.01
C ARG A 50 11.97 -18.60 20.64
N ALA A 51 12.86 -17.96 19.89
CA ALA A 51 14.15 -17.49 20.41
C ALA A 51 14.00 -16.48 21.57
N ALA A 52 12.97 -15.62 21.53
CA ALA A 52 12.67 -14.72 22.64
C ALA A 52 12.12 -15.46 23.88
N ALA A 53 11.34 -16.53 23.70
CA ALA A 53 10.91 -17.38 24.80
C ALA A 53 12.09 -18.13 25.44
N ASP A 54 13.01 -18.67 24.63
CA ASP A 54 14.23 -19.31 25.11
C ASP A 54 15.16 -18.29 25.81
N ALA A 55 15.22 -17.03 25.34
CA ALA A 55 15.97 -15.97 26.01
C ALA A 55 15.45 -15.68 27.44
N VAL A 56 14.13 -15.76 27.68
CA VAL A 56 13.56 -15.69 29.04
C VAL A 56 14.09 -16.84 29.91
N ALA A 57 14.19 -18.05 29.36
CA ALA A 57 14.75 -19.19 30.08
C ALA A 57 16.25 -19.02 30.37
N VAL A 58 17.03 -18.47 29.43
CA VAL A 58 18.45 -18.12 29.64
C VAL A 58 18.61 -17.11 30.79
N ALA A 59 17.79 -16.06 30.84
CA ALA A 59 17.84 -15.09 31.94
C ALA A 59 17.40 -15.68 33.29
N ARG A 60 16.39 -16.58 33.29
CA ARG A 60 16.03 -17.36 34.50
C ARG A 60 17.18 -18.25 34.98
N GLY A 61 18.14 -18.59 34.11
CA GLY A 61 19.41 -19.22 34.45
C GLY A 61 20.16 -18.53 35.60
N GLY A 62 20.04 -17.20 35.73
CA GLY A 62 20.68 -16.42 36.80
C GLY A 62 20.17 -16.72 38.22
N TYR A 63 19.01 -17.36 38.36
CA TYR A 63 18.50 -17.82 39.66
C TYR A 63 19.10 -19.15 40.13
N TYR A 64 19.68 -19.92 39.22
CA TYR A 64 20.14 -21.29 39.49
C TYR A 64 21.67 -21.32 39.71
N PRO A 65 22.18 -22.34 40.43
CA PRO A 65 23.60 -22.45 40.66
C PRO A 65 24.31 -22.86 39.37
N ARG A 66 25.40 -22.18 39.07
CA ARG A 66 26.30 -22.50 37.95
C ARG A 66 27.40 -23.45 38.45
N LEU A 67 27.63 -24.54 37.73
CA LEU A 67 28.70 -25.51 37.99
C LEU A 67 29.66 -25.55 36.80
N ASP A 68 30.91 -25.16 37.01
CA ASP A 68 31.98 -25.23 36.00
C ASP A 68 33.05 -26.26 36.40
N LEU A 69 33.59 -26.96 35.40
CA LEU A 69 34.81 -27.75 35.53
C LEU A 69 35.98 -26.98 34.91
N SER A 70 36.97 -26.68 35.74
CA SER A 70 38.25 -26.11 35.31
C SER A 70 39.34 -27.17 35.40
N ALA A 71 40.16 -27.30 34.35
CA ALA A 71 41.35 -28.16 34.35
C ALA A 71 42.53 -27.35 33.81
N SER A 72 43.69 -27.49 34.46
CA SER A 72 44.90 -26.76 34.05
C SER A 72 46.15 -27.61 34.23
N VAL A 73 47.09 -27.45 33.29
CA VAL A 73 48.46 -27.96 33.38
C VAL A 73 49.41 -26.82 33.01
N GLY A 74 50.50 -26.68 33.75
CA GLY A 74 51.43 -25.57 33.58
C GLY A 74 52.73 -25.79 34.33
N ARG A 75 53.62 -24.81 34.24
CA ARG A 75 54.86 -24.79 35.00
C ARG A 75 55.08 -23.40 35.57
N ASP A 76 54.96 -23.31 36.88
CA ASP A 76 55.18 -22.08 37.62
C ASP A 76 56.66 -21.97 38.01
N ARG A 77 57.16 -20.74 38.05
CA ARG A 77 58.49 -20.40 38.56
C ARG A 77 58.36 -19.11 39.36
N ASP A 78 58.55 -19.19 40.67
CA ASP A 78 58.44 -18.09 41.59
C ASP A 78 59.76 -17.83 42.32
N THR A 79 59.90 -16.60 42.82
CA THR A 79 61.06 -16.13 43.59
C THR A 79 60.53 -15.41 44.83
N LEU A 80 60.68 -16.02 46.01
CA LEU A 80 60.25 -15.45 47.29
C LEU A 80 61.45 -15.32 48.22
N SER A 81 61.81 -14.08 48.54
CA SER A 81 62.92 -13.73 49.44
C SER A 81 62.80 -14.29 50.87
N THR A 82 61.61 -14.73 51.27
CA THR A 82 61.32 -15.36 52.57
C THR A 82 61.25 -16.89 52.52
N ARG A 83 61.40 -17.51 51.35
CA ARG A 83 61.37 -18.97 51.15
C ARG A 83 62.78 -19.50 50.93
N ILE A 84 63.08 -20.70 51.42
CA ILE A 84 64.32 -21.42 51.10
C ILE A 84 63.95 -22.73 50.38
N PRO A 85 64.46 -23.00 49.16
CA PRO A 85 65.23 -22.07 48.30
C PRO A 85 64.37 -20.88 47.83
N GLU A 86 65.04 -19.74 47.62
CA GLU A 86 64.40 -18.48 47.20
C GLU A 86 63.70 -18.63 45.84
N THR A 87 64.38 -19.26 44.88
CA THR A 87 63.78 -19.64 43.59
C THR A 87 63.21 -21.04 43.66
N GLN A 88 61.95 -21.20 43.24
CA GLN A 88 61.31 -22.50 43.09
C GLN A 88 60.68 -22.61 41.69
N SER A 89 60.60 -23.85 41.17
CA SER A 89 59.82 -24.16 39.97
C SER A 89 59.01 -25.42 40.21
N LEU A 90 57.73 -25.37 39.87
CA LEU A 90 56.76 -26.42 40.10
C LEU A 90 56.06 -26.74 38.78
N ASN A 91 55.97 -28.03 38.46
CA ASN A 91 55.00 -28.49 37.46
C ASN A 91 53.64 -28.58 38.17
N ARG A 92 52.66 -27.87 37.66
CA ARG A 92 51.29 -27.81 38.18
C ARG A 92 50.37 -28.58 37.25
N SER A 93 49.49 -29.40 37.79
CA SER A 93 48.47 -30.11 37.02
C SER A 93 47.28 -30.47 37.90
N GLY A 94 46.06 -30.19 37.49
CA GLY A 94 44.87 -30.64 38.22
C GLY A 94 43.57 -30.12 37.66
N ALA A 95 42.48 -30.47 38.34
CA ALA A 95 41.13 -30.02 38.03
C ALA A 95 40.39 -29.56 39.29
N ALA A 96 39.53 -28.56 39.13
CA ALA A 96 38.59 -28.10 40.16
C ALA A 96 37.20 -27.92 39.58
N LEU A 97 36.21 -28.35 40.34
CA LEU A 97 34.81 -27.96 40.19
C LEU A 97 34.60 -26.65 40.97
N SER A 98 33.89 -25.70 40.36
CA SER A 98 33.43 -24.47 41.01
C SER A 98 31.92 -24.35 40.85
N LEU A 99 31.23 -24.29 41.99
CA LEU A 99 29.81 -24.03 42.10
C LEU A 99 29.63 -22.57 42.55
N SER A 100 28.96 -21.74 41.75
CA SER A 100 28.63 -20.35 42.09
C SER A 100 27.13 -20.13 42.04
N GLN A 101 26.54 -19.66 43.15
CA GLN A 101 25.14 -19.28 43.26
C GLN A 101 25.06 -17.77 43.52
N LEU A 102 24.32 -17.07 42.66
CA LEU A 102 23.94 -15.69 42.92
C LEU A 102 22.92 -15.65 44.07
N LEU A 103 23.18 -14.84 45.10
CA LEU A 103 22.26 -14.61 46.22
C LEU A 103 21.53 -13.27 46.09
N TRP A 104 22.20 -12.25 45.55
CA TRP A 104 21.65 -10.92 45.34
C TRP A 104 22.41 -10.18 44.23
N ASP A 105 21.71 -9.44 43.39
CA ASP A 105 22.29 -8.60 42.32
C ASP A 105 21.60 -7.23 42.18
N GLY A 106 20.94 -6.75 43.25
CA GLY A 106 20.12 -5.54 43.17
C GLY A 106 18.87 -5.71 42.30
N LEU A 107 18.34 -6.93 42.23
CA LEU A 107 17.18 -7.32 41.41
C LEU A 107 17.45 -7.30 39.89
N ALA A 108 18.72 -7.32 39.45
CA ALA A 108 19.08 -7.30 38.03
C ALA A 108 18.46 -8.48 37.27
N THR A 109 18.61 -9.70 37.78
CA THR A 109 18.06 -10.94 37.18
C THR A 109 16.55 -10.90 37.12
N GLN A 110 15.88 -10.39 38.16
CA GLN A 110 14.41 -10.26 38.17
C GLN A 110 13.92 -9.25 37.13
N ASN A 111 14.56 -8.08 37.05
CA ASN A 111 14.22 -7.05 36.08
C ASN A 111 14.55 -7.49 34.65
N GLU A 112 15.60 -8.29 34.44
CA GLU A 112 16.00 -8.83 33.13
C GLU A 112 15.03 -9.94 32.66
N VAL A 113 14.59 -10.82 33.55
CA VAL A 113 13.53 -11.81 33.26
C VAL A 113 12.21 -11.11 32.92
N GLY A 114 11.86 -10.02 33.63
CA GLY A 114 10.72 -9.16 33.29
C GLY A 114 10.86 -8.49 31.92
N ARG A 115 12.03 -7.88 31.65
CA ARG A 115 12.38 -7.24 30.38
C ARG A 115 12.20 -8.19 29.20
N LEU A 116 12.74 -9.39 29.31
CA LEU A 116 12.65 -10.42 28.28
C LEU A 116 11.24 -11.02 28.18
N GLY A 117 10.48 -11.06 29.28
CA GLY A 117 9.06 -11.42 29.27
C GLY A 117 8.23 -10.46 28.39
N HIS A 118 8.43 -9.16 28.54
CA HIS A 118 7.84 -8.14 27.66
C HIS A 118 8.35 -8.26 26.22
N GLU A 119 9.65 -8.53 26.00
CA GLU A 119 10.18 -8.75 24.65
C GLU A 119 9.56 -9.98 23.97
N LYS A 120 9.40 -11.10 24.69
CA LYS A 120 8.65 -12.29 24.24
C LYS A 120 7.23 -11.93 23.81
N LEU A 121 6.49 -11.16 24.62
CA LEU A 121 5.12 -10.74 24.28
C LEU A 121 5.08 -9.80 23.06
N ALA A 122 6.04 -8.89 22.90
CA ALA A 122 6.15 -8.08 21.69
C ALA A 122 6.34 -8.95 20.44
N ARG A 123 7.25 -9.95 20.47
CA ARG A 123 7.43 -10.89 19.35
C ARG A 123 6.17 -11.71 19.06
N TYR A 124 5.39 -12.08 20.09
CA TYR A 124 4.10 -12.74 19.90
C TYR A 124 3.11 -11.87 19.11
N PHE A 125 3.03 -10.58 19.45
CA PHE A 125 2.19 -9.64 18.72
C PHE A 125 2.72 -9.34 17.30
N GLU A 126 4.04 -9.32 17.07
CA GLU A 126 4.60 -9.28 15.71
C GLU A 126 4.18 -10.51 14.86
N VAL A 127 4.08 -11.70 15.46
CA VAL A 127 3.57 -12.91 14.78
C VAL A 127 2.08 -12.78 14.45
N LEU A 128 1.27 -12.16 15.32
CA LEU A 128 -0.14 -11.86 15.01
C LEU A 128 -0.26 -10.88 13.83
N ASP A 129 0.51 -9.79 13.84
CA ASP A 129 0.49 -8.74 12.82
C ASP A 129 0.89 -9.29 11.43
N VAL A 130 2.02 -10.00 11.33
CA VAL A 130 2.45 -10.61 10.05
C VAL A 130 1.45 -11.67 9.54
N THR A 131 0.71 -12.34 10.43
CA THR A 131 -0.33 -13.32 10.05
C THR A 131 -1.51 -12.63 9.38
N GLU A 132 -2.05 -11.55 9.97
CA GLU A 132 -3.12 -10.73 9.35
C GLU A 132 -2.65 -10.07 8.05
N GLN A 133 -1.40 -9.57 8.00
CA GLN A 133 -0.83 -8.97 6.79
C GLN A 133 -0.65 -10.00 5.66
N THR A 134 -0.20 -11.22 5.96
CA THR A 134 -0.09 -12.32 5.00
C THR A 134 -1.46 -12.77 4.49
N ALA A 135 -2.47 -12.83 5.36
CA ALA A 135 -3.85 -13.10 4.96
C ALA A 135 -4.40 -12.02 4.01
N LEU A 136 -4.11 -10.74 4.28
CA LEU A 136 -4.49 -9.61 3.43
C LEU A 136 -3.73 -9.61 2.09
N GLU A 137 -2.43 -9.91 2.08
CA GLU A 137 -1.63 -10.00 0.85
C GLU A 137 -2.12 -11.16 -0.03
N THR A 138 -2.41 -12.31 0.58
CA THR A 138 -3.01 -13.47 -0.11
C THR A 138 -4.37 -13.11 -0.70
N THR A 139 -5.22 -12.42 0.07
CA THR A 139 -6.54 -11.96 -0.38
C THR A 139 -6.42 -11.00 -1.58
N ARG A 140 -5.50 -10.04 -1.52
CA ARG A 140 -5.21 -9.14 -2.65
C ARG A 140 -4.72 -9.90 -3.88
N ALA A 141 -3.78 -10.83 -3.72
CA ALA A 141 -3.28 -11.63 -4.83
C ALA A 141 -4.37 -12.50 -5.47
N TYR A 142 -5.26 -13.08 -4.66
CA TYR A 142 -6.42 -13.84 -5.11
C TYR A 142 -7.39 -12.97 -5.93
N TYR A 143 -7.80 -11.82 -5.40
CA TYR A 143 -8.69 -10.87 -6.11
C TYR A 143 -8.05 -10.31 -7.38
N ASP A 144 -6.76 -10.03 -7.36
CA ASP A 144 -6.03 -9.54 -8.54
C ASP A 144 -5.95 -10.59 -9.66
N VAL A 145 -5.77 -11.89 -9.34
CA VAL A 145 -5.84 -12.97 -10.35
C VAL A 145 -7.24 -13.07 -10.94
N LEU A 146 -8.30 -12.96 -10.13
CA LEU A 146 -9.68 -12.89 -10.64
C LEU A 146 -9.87 -11.67 -11.56
N ARG A 147 -9.41 -10.49 -11.14
CA ARG A 147 -9.47 -9.24 -11.90
C ARG A 147 -8.82 -9.39 -13.26
N TYR A 148 -7.55 -9.80 -13.32
CA TYR A 148 -6.86 -9.87 -14.60
C TYR A 148 -7.35 -11.00 -15.50
N ARG A 149 -7.89 -12.10 -14.97
CA ARG A 149 -8.63 -13.08 -15.79
C ARG A 149 -9.88 -12.47 -16.42
N ARG A 150 -10.64 -11.69 -15.67
CA ARG A 150 -11.83 -10.97 -16.19
C ARG A 150 -11.44 -9.89 -17.20
N LEU A 151 -10.34 -9.17 -16.98
CA LEU A 151 -9.84 -8.17 -17.93
C LEU A 151 -9.33 -8.80 -19.23
N VAL A 152 -8.61 -9.93 -19.17
CA VAL A 152 -8.23 -10.71 -20.35
C VAL A 152 -9.46 -11.14 -21.13
N GLN A 153 -10.48 -11.71 -20.48
CA GLN A 153 -11.73 -12.08 -21.15
C GLN A 153 -12.41 -10.90 -21.84
N LEU A 154 -12.48 -9.73 -21.18
CA LEU A 154 -13.05 -8.51 -21.78
C LEU A 154 -12.22 -8.01 -22.97
N ALA A 155 -10.90 -8.20 -22.95
CA ALA A 155 -9.99 -7.84 -24.04
C ALA A 155 -10.08 -8.84 -25.21
N GLU A 156 -10.28 -10.13 -24.93
CA GLU A 156 -10.57 -11.18 -25.92
C GLU A 156 -11.91 -10.89 -26.63
N ASP A 157 -12.98 -10.60 -25.88
CA ASP A 157 -14.28 -10.21 -26.42
C ASP A 157 -14.14 -8.97 -27.34
N SER A 158 -13.42 -7.94 -26.87
CA SER A 158 -13.15 -6.72 -27.63
C SER A 158 -12.36 -7.01 -28.92
N TYR A 159 -11.31 -7.83 -28.84
CA TYR A 159 -10.52 -8.27 -30.00
C TYR A 159 -11.40 -8.98 -31.03
N VAL A 160 -12.26 -9.91 -30.60
CA VAL A 160 -13.15 -10.67 -31.49
C VAL A 160 -14.14 -9.75 -32.21
N GLN A 161 -14.75 -8.77 -31.53
CA GLN A 161 -15.64 -7.80 -32.19
C GLN A 161 -14.88 -6.93 -33.21
N HIS A 162 -13.73 -6.38 -32.83
CA HIS A 162 -12.92 -5.55 -33.74
C HIS A 162 -12.39 -6.34 -34.95
N LYS A 163 -11.99 -7.61 -34.76
CA LYS A 163 -11.55 -8.49 -35.84
C LYS A 163 -12.69 -8.85 -36.78
N SER A 164 -13.87 -9.15 -36.25
CA SER A 164 -15.08 -9.39 -37.04
C SER A 164 -15.44 -8.17 -37.89
N ALA A 165 -15.49 -6.99 -37.29
CA ALA A 165 -15.75 -5.74 -38.01
C ALA A 165 -14.71 -5.49 -39.12
N PHE A 166 -13.41 -5.57 -38.80
CA PHE A 166 -12.31 -5.42 -39.77
C PHE A 166 -12.47 -6.36 -40.98
N ASN A 167 -12.77 -7.65 -40.75
CA ASN A 167 -12.96 -8.62 -41.82
C ASN A 167 -14.16 -8.26 -42.73
N GLN A 168 -15.28 -7.80 -42.16
CA GLN A 168 -16.45 -7.37 -42.93
C GLN A 168 -16.15 -6.15 -43.80
N ILE A 169 -15.40 -5.17 -43.27
CA ILE A 169 -15.02 -3.95 -43.99
C ILE A 169 -14.03 -4.28 -45.10
N GLN A 170 -13.04 -5.13 -44.82
CA GLN A 170 -12.10 -5.59 -45.83
C GLN A 170 -12.83 -6.32 -46.97
N SER A 171 -13.88 -7.09 -46.67
CA SER A 171 -14.73 -7.71 -47.70
C SER A 171 -15.51 -6.67 -48.52
N ARG A 172 -16.11 -5.65 -47.88
CA ARG A 172 -16.82 -4.55 -48.56
C ARG A 172 -15.87 -3.71 -49.44
N PHE A 173 -14.66 -3.43 -48.97
CA PHE A 173 -13.63 -2.72 -49.73
C PHE A 173 -13.15 -3.54 -50.94
N LYS A 174 -12.86 -4.84 -50.75
CA LYS A 174 -12.51 -5.76 -51.86
C LYS A 174 -13.62 -5.90 -52.91
N ALA A 175 -14.88 -5.76 -52.50
CA ALA A 175 -16.04 -5.74 -53.40
C ALA A 175 -16.30 -4.35 -54.05
N GLY A 176 -15.44 -3.36 -53.84
CA GLY A 176 -15.55 -2.01 -54.43
C GLY A 176 -16.61 -1.10 -53.80
N VAL A 177 -17.27 -1.53 -52.71
CA VAL A 177 -18.36 -0.80 -52.02
C VAL A 177 -17.95 -0.19 -50.68
N GLY A 178 -16.66 -0.23 -50.33
CA GLY A 178 -16.09 0.37 -49.12
C GLY A 178 -15.07 1.47 -49.43
N ARG A 179 -14.80 2.36 -48.46
CA ARG A 179 -13.77 3.41 -48.59
C ARG A 179 -12.45 2.90 -48.02
N GLY A 180 -11.33 3.27 -48.64
CA GLY A 180 -10.00 2.89 -48.13
C GLY A 180 -9.71 3.42 -46.72
N VAL A 181 -10.16 4.65 -46.41
CA VAL A 181 -10.03 5.25 -45.07
C VAL A 181 -10.74 4.43 -43.99
N ASP A 182 -11.91 3.85 -44.29
CA ASP A 182 -12.66 3.04 -43.33
C ASP A 182 -11.90 1.73 -43.00
N LEU A 183 -11.17 1.17 -43.97
CA LEU A 183 -10.31 -0.01 -43.78
C LEU A 183 -9.10 0.31 -42.90
N GLU A 184 -8.41 1.42 -43.15
CA GLU A 184 -7.26 1.86 -42.33
C GLU A 184 -7.69 2.19 -40.89
N GLN A 185 -8.82 2.88 -40.70
CA GLN A 185 -9.38 3.16 -39.38
C GLN A 185 -9.73 1.88 -38.61
N ALA A 186 -10.33 0.89 -39.26
CA ALA A 186 -10.61 -0.39 -38.65
C ALA A 186 -9.35 -1.20 -38.34
N GLY A 187 -8.32 -1.12 -39.20
CA GLY A 187 -7.00 -1.69 -38.94
C GLY A 187 -6.35 -1.09 -37.68
N ALA A 188 -6.39 0.23 -37.54
CA ALA A 188 -5.88 0.93 -36.35
C ALA A 188 -6.66 0.55 -35.06
N ARG A 189 -7.99 0.40 -35.13
CA ARG A 189 -8.81 -0.05 -34.00
C ARG A 189 -8.54 -1.51 -33.62
N LEU A 190 -8.34 -2.38 -34.60
CA LEU A 190 -7.94 -3.77 -34.37
C LEU A 190 -6.55 -3.86 -33.71
N ALA A 191 -5.56 -3.12 -34.20
CA ALA A 191 -4.22 -3.09 -33.62
C ALA A 191 -4.21 -2.58 -32.17
N LEU A 192 -5.09 -1.61 -31.84
CA LEU A 192 -5.30 -1.17 -30.45
C LEU A 192 -5.90 -2.28 -29.57
N ALA A 193 -6.88 -3.03 -30.09
CA ALA A 193 -7.44 -4.18 -29.36
C ALA A 193 -6.41 -5.30 -29.15
N GLU A 194 -5.55 -5.59 -30.14
CA GLU A 194 -4.42 -6.53 -30.04
C GLU A 194 -3.41 -6.08 -28.96
N SER A 195 -3.06 -4.79 -28.94
CA SER A 195 -2.17 -4.21 -27.91
C SER A 195 -2.77 -4.30 -26.51
N ASN A 196 -4.08 -4.03 -26.37
CA ASN A 196 -4.79 -4.13 -25.09
C ASN A 196 -4.82 -5.58 -24.58
N LEU A 197 -5.14 -6.54 -25.44
CA LEU A 197 -5.15 -7.97 -25.10
C LEU A 197 -3.76 -8.45 -24.66
N SER A 198 -2.71 -8.12 -25.42
CA SER A 198 -1.33 -8.45 -25.06
C SER A 198 -0.93 -7.88 -23.69
N THR A 199 -1.38 -6.64 -23.38
CA THR A 199 -1.12 -5.98 -22.10
C THR A 199 -1.82 -6.70 -20.94
N GLU A 200 -3.11 -7.04 -21.06
CA GLU A 200 -3.84 -7.70 -19.97
C GLU A 200 -3.38 -9.16 -19.76
N VAL A 201 -2.91 -9.84 -20.81
CA VAL A 201 -2.26 -11.16 -20.70
C VAL A 201 -0.93 -11.08 -19.94
N ALA A 202 -0.10 -10.06 -20.21
CA ALA A 202 1.13 -9.81 -19.45
C ALA A 202 0.82 -9.48 -17.98
N ASN A 203 -0.17 -8.62 -17.72
CA ASN A 203 -0.60 -8.32 -16.35
C ASN A 203 -1.09 -9.57 -15.60
N LEU A 204 -1.84 -10.46 -16.28
CA LEU A 204 -2.30 -11.73 -15.71
C LEU A 204 -1.14 -12.66 -15.34
N HIS A 205 -0.10 -12.73 -16.17
CA HIS A 205 1.13 -13.45 -15.86
C HIS A 205 1.77 -12.93 -14.56
N ASP A 206 1.95 -11.61 -14.45
CA ASP A 206 2.65 -10.99 -13.32
C ASP A 206 1.89 -11.16 -12.00
N VAL A 207 0.56 -11.00 -11.99
CA VAL A 207 -0.22 -11.26 -10.76
C VAL A 207 -0.29 -12.74 -10.41
N SER A 208 -0.20 -13.64 -11.39
CA SER A 208 -0.14 -15.09 -11.15
C SER A 208 1.20 -15.49 -10.54
N ALA A 209 2.31 -14.92 -11.00
CA ALA A 209 3.62 -15.09 -10.40
C ALA A 209 3.68 -14.55 -8.97
N ARG A 210 3.05 -13.39 -8.71
CA ARG A 210 2.93 -12.84 -7.34
C ARG A 210 2.05 -13.71 -6.44
N TYR A 211 0.93 -14.27 -6.94
CA TYR A 211 0.13 -15.25 -6.20
C TYR A 211 0.98 -16.47 -5.83
N GLN A 212 1.73 -17.02 -6.79
CA GLN A 212 2.62 -18.16 -6.56
C GLN A 212 3.72 -17.85 -5.52
N ARG A 213 4.27 -16.64 -5.49
CA ARG A 213 5.24 -16.22 -4.45
C ARG A 213 4.64 -16.26 -3.04
N ILE A 214 3.36 -15.92 -2.88
CA ILE A 214 2.69 -15.77 -1.58
C ILE A 214 2.11 -17.10 -1.08
N VAL A 215 1.44 -17.85 -1.97
CA VAL A 215 0.72 -19.09 -1.64
C VAL A 215 1.59 -20.34 -1.83
N GLY A 216 2.71 -20.22 -2.56
CA GLY A 216 3.63 -21.32 -2.86
C GLY A 216 3.23 -22.17 -4.08
N GLU A 217 2.12 -21.87 -4.75
CA GLU A 217 1.67 -22.59 -5.96
C GLU A 217 0.97 -21.69 -6.97
N ALA A 218 0.97 -22.09 -8.24
CA ALA A 218 0.31 -21.34 -9.30
C ALA A 218 -1.23 -21.32 -9.10
N PRO A 219 -1.91 -20.21 -9.39
CA PRO A 219 -3.35 -20.09 -9.14
C PRO A 219 -4.15 -21.07 -10.02
N PRO A 220 -5.07 -21.88 -9.45
CA PRO A 220 -5.82 -22.89 -10.21
C PRO A 220 -6.68 -22.24 -11.31
N LYS A 221 -6.93 -22.97 -12.42
CA LYS A 221 -7.65 -22.42 -13.60
C LYS A 221 -9.05 -21.91 -13.26
N GLY A 222 -9.77 -22.62 -12.40
CA GLY A 222 -10.98 -22.12 -11.76
C GLY A 222 -10.66 -21.54 -10.38
N LEU A 223 -11.02 -20.27 -10.15
CA LEU A 223 -11.01 -19.63 -8.83
C LEU A 223 -12.42 -19.07 -8.60
N PRO A 224 -13.16 -19.49 -7.56
CA PRO A 224 -14.48 -18.91 -7.27
C PRO A 224 -14.34 -17.50 -6.69
N LEU A 225 -15.32 -16.64 -6.96
CA LEU A 225 -15.41 -15.30 -6.36
C LEU A 225 -15.79 -15.44 -4.87
N PRO A 226 -14.99 -14.92 -3.92
CA PRO A 226 -15.32 -14.96 -2.50
C PRO A 226 -16.46 -14.00 -2.17
N ALA A 227 -17.25 -14.32 -1.14
CA ALA A 227 -18.26 -13.42 -0.61
C ALA A 227 -17.61 -12.18 0.02
N LEU A 228 -18.21 -11.00 -0.20
CA LEU A 228 -17.70 -9.74 0.33
C LEU A 228 -17.67 -9.75 1.87
N PHE A 229 -16.52 -9.37 2.45
CA PHE A 229 -16.29 -9.32 3.91
C PHE A 229 -16.99 -8.14 4.61
N LYS A 230 -18.26 -7.88 4.27
CA LYS A 230 -19.07 -6.78 4.79
C LYS A 230 -19.54 -7.00 6.23
N GLN A 231 -19.68 -8.25 6.68
CA GLN A 231 -20.15 -8.57 8.03
C GLN A 231 -19.12 -8.17 9.09
N GLY A 232 -19.54 -7.40 10.08
CA GLY A 232 -18.66 -6.94 11.16
C GLY A 232 -17.73 -5.79 10.80
N VAL A 233 -17.86 -5.20 9.61
CA VAL A 233 -17.30 -3.86 9.32
C VAL A 233 -18.09 -2.83 10.15
N PRO A 234 -17.42 -1.94 10.91
CA PRO A 234 -18.11 -0.92 11.71
C PRO A 234 -18.94 0.04 10.88
N THR A 235 -19.96 0.66 11.47
CA THR A 235 -20.96 1.48 10.76
C THR A 235 -20.51 2.91 10.48
N ASN A 236 -19.44 3.37 11.12
CA ASN A 236 -18.84 4.69 10.92
C ASN A 236 -17.32 4.65 11.13
N ALA A 237 -16.63 5.69 10.64
CA ALA A 237 -15.17 5.78 10.65
C ALA A 237 -14.57 5.88 12.06
N THR A 238 -15.29 6.48 13.02
CA THR A 238 -14.85 6.62 14.40
C THR A 238 -14.82 5.26 15.08
N ASP A 239 -15.89 4.48 14.99
CA ASP A 239 -15.95 3.12 15.55
C ASP A 239 -14.90 2.19 14.91
N ALA A 240 -14.64 2.36 13.60
CA ALA A 240 -13.57 1.65 12.92
C ALA A 240 -12.19 1.99 13.48
N SER A 241 -11.92 3.27 13.75
CA SER A 241 -10.69 3.74 14.40
C SER A 241 -10.53 3.21 15.82
N THR A 242 -11.58 3.30 16.64
CA THR A 242 -11.58 2.83 18.02
C THR A 242 -11.31 1.32 18.10
N GLU A 243 -11.99 0.51 17.28
CA GLU A 243 -11.79 -0.94 17.27
C GLU A 243 -10.41 -1.34 16.70
N ALA A 244 -9.91 -0.65 15.66
CA ALA A 244 -8.56 -0.87 15.13
C ALA A 244 -7.48 -0.56 16.17
N VAL A 245 -7.56 0.59 16.84
CA VAL A 245 -6.65 0.97 17.93
C VAL A 245 -6.71 -0.05 19.08
N ARG A 246 -7.90 -0.53 19.43
CA ARG A 246 -8.10 -1.52 20.49
C ARG A 246 -7.46 -2.87 20.15
N ARG A 247 -7.62 -3.38 18.92
CA ARG A 247 -7.20 -4.73 18.51
C ARG A 247 -5.84 -4.82 17.82
N SER A 248 -5.24 -3.71 17.40
CA SER A 248 -4.00 -3.74 16.62
C SER A 248 -2.87 -4.48 17.33
N ALA A 249 -2.43 -5.58 16.72
CA ALA A 249 -1.27 -6.34 17.17
C ALA A 249 0.01 -5.48 17.11
N ALA A 250 0.22 -4.67 16.07
CA ALA A 250 1.35 -3.74 15.99
C ALA A 250 1.39 -2.72 17.15
N ILE A 251 0.23 -2.19 17.58
CA ILE A 251 0.17 -1.31 18.76
C ILE A 251 0.52 -2.10 20.02
N SER A 252 -0.03 -3.31 20.21
CA SER A 252 0.32 -4.15 21.37
C SER A 252 1.81 -4.51 21.41
N ALA A 253 2.43 -4.82 20.27
CA ALA A 253 3.86 -5.07 20.16
C ALA A 253 4.70 -3.86 20.60
N SER A 254 4.33 -2.65 20.15
CA SER A 254 5.03 -1.42 20.55
C SER A 254 4.84 -1.04 22.02
N VAL A 255 3.69 -1.36 22.63
CA VAL A 255 3.46 -1.21 24.08
C VAL A 255 4.35 -2.15 24.88
N GLU A 256 4.45 -3.42 24.48
CA GLU A 256 5.33 -4.39 25.15
C GLU A 256 6.83 -4.06 24.94
N MET A 257 7.22 -3.51 23.78
CA MET A 257 8.56 -2.95 23.58
C MET A 257 8.85 -1.76 24.51
N LEU A 258 7.89 -0.87 24.75
CA LEU A 258 8.03 0.22 25.73
C LEU A 258 8.17 -0.32 27.17
N ARG A 259 7.40 -1.35 27.54
CA ARG A 259 7.52 -2.03 28.84
C ARG A 259 8.87 -2.70 29.01
N SER A 260 9.38 -3.36 27.97
CA SER A 260 10.74 -3.92 27.93
C SER A 260 11.79 -2.81 28.10
N ALA A 261 11.67 -1.69 27.38
CA ALA A 261 12.60 -0.56 27.51
C ALA A 261 12.60 0.06 28.93
N ARG A 262 11.43 0.13 29.59
CA ARG A 262 11.30 0.56 31.00
C ARG A 262 11.96 -0.45 31.95
N ALA A 263 11.68 -1.75 31.82
CA ALA A 263 12.31 -2.79 32.64
C ALA A 263 13.85 -2.79 32.51
N LEU A 264 14.38 -2.54 31.31
CA LEU A 264 15.82 -2.37 31.09
C LEU A 264 16.41 -1.18 31.86
N ALA A 265 15.64 -0.13 32.14
CA ALA A 265 16.09 0.97 33.02
C ALA A 265 16.31 0.47 34.45
N SER A 266 15.39 -0.32 35.01
CA SER A 266 15.54 -0.95 36.32
C SER A 266 16.71 -1.96 36.36
N VAL A 267 17.00 -2.65 35.25
CA VAL A 267 18.25 -3.43 35.10
C VAL A 267 19.49 -2.53 35.12
N ARG A 268 19.45 -1.29 34.60
CA ARG A 268 20.59 -0.35 34.70
C ARG A 268 20.75 0.25 36.11
N GLU A 269 19.65 0.40 36.84
CA GLU A 269 19.65 0.90 38.23
C GLU A 269 20.23 -0.11 39.22
N SER A 270 20.08 -1.42 38.97
CA SER A 270 20.68 -2.49 39.79
C SER A 270 22.20 -2.37 39.97
N ALA A 271 22.91 -1.77 39.00
CA ALA A 271 24.35 -1.55 39.05
C ALA A 271 24.83 -0.64 40.20
N TYR A 272 23.92 0.09 40.84
CA TYR A 272 24.19 0.90 42.04
C TYR A 272 24.15 0.10 43.35
N GLN A 273 23.72 -1.16 43.31
CA GLN A 273 23.60 -2.04 44.47
C GLN A 273 24.78 -3.02 44.54
N PRO A 274 25.10 -3.59 45.72
CA PRO A 274 26.04 -4.69 45.81
C PRO A 274 25.52 -5.93 45.09
N THR A 275 26.45 -6.74 44.58
CA THR A 275 26.21 -8.13 44.19
C THR A 275 26.75 -9.04 45.30
N VAL A 276 26.01 -10.10 45.62
CA VAL A 276 26.36 -11.09 46.64
C VAL A 276 26.22 -12.48 46.03
N GLU A 277 27.28 -13.27 46.10
CA GLU A 277 27.36 -14.62 45.55
C GLU A 277 27.96 -15.59 46.57
N ALA A 278 27.43 -16.80 46.63
CA ALA A 278 28.06 -17.92 47.32
C ALA A 278 28.88 -18.71 46.31
N ARG A 279 30.16 -18.93 46.60
CA ARG A 279 31.08 -19.73 45.77
C ARG A 279 31.61 -20.88 46.59
N VAL A 280 31.60 -22.07 46.00
CA VAL A 280 32.24 -23.27 46.54
C VAL A 280 33.14 -23.83 45.46
N ARG A 281 34.43 -23.96 45.75
CA ARG A 281 35.43 -24.57 44.88
C ARG A 281 35.97 -25.83 45.55
N SER A 282 36.13 -26.89 44.78
CA SER A 282 36.85 -28.08 45.25
C SER A 282 37.62 -28.70 44.10
N GLY A 283 38.91 -28.95 44.32
CA GLY A 283 39.83 -29.42 43.30
C GLY A 283 40.96 -30.27 43.84
N GLY A 284 41.65 -30.93 42.92
CA GLY A 284 42.78 -31.80 43.22
C GLY A 284 43.76 -31.90 42.07
N GLY A 285 45.01 -32.20 42.40
CA GLY A 285 46.10 -32.20 41.45
C GLY A 285 47.47 -32.41 42.07
N LYS A 286 48.48 -31.84 41.43
CA LYS A 286 49.87 -31.75 41.88
C LYS A 286 50.28 -30.28 41.85
N ASN A 287 50.75 -29.77 42.98
CA ASN A 287 51.11 -28.36 43.20
C ASN A 287 49.97 -27.41 42.79
N PHE A 288 48.73 -27.72 43.20
CA PHE A 288 47.53 -27.23 42.52
C PHE A 288 47.40 -25.69 42.49
N ASP A 289 47.67 -25.01 43.62
CA ASP A 289 47.69 -23.54 43.71
C ASP A 289 49.12 -22.97 43.79
N GLY A 290 50.08 -23.66 43.18
CA GLY A 290 51.49 -23.25 43.22
C GLY A 290 52.18 -23.51 44.58
N VAL A 291 51.53 -24.19 45.52
CA VAL A 291 52.15 -24.66 46.76
C VAL A 291 52.73 -26.06 46.54
N ARG A 292 54.01 -26.26 46.87
CA ARG A 292 54.67 -27.57 46.75
C ARG A 292 53.92 -28.65 47.54
N ASP A 293 53.70 -29.79 46.88
CA ASP A 293 53.04 -31.00 47.42
C ASP A 293 51.58 -30.83 47.86
N GLN A 294 50.99 -29.65 47.66
CA GLN A 294 49.54 -29.46 47.78
C GLN A 294 48.82 -30.23 46.66
N SER A 295 47.96 -31.17 47.07
CA SER A 295 47.25 -32.08 46.16
C SER A 295 45.73 -31.90 46.15
N ARG A 296 45.19 -31.09 47.07
CA ARG A 296 43.77 -30.73 47.16
C ARG A 296 43.63 -29.27 47.59
N ASP A 297 42.59 -28.63 47.07
CA ASP A 297 42.13 -27.31 47.48
C ASP A 297 40.60 -27.34 47.56
N SER A 298 40.05 -26.74 48.62
CA SER A 298 38.62 -26.61 48.81
C SER A 298 38.34 -25.32 49.56
N SER A 299 37.57 -24.43 48.95
CA SER A 299 37.16 -23.15 49.53
C SER A 299 35.65 -22.97 49.43
N ALA A 300 35.08 -22.28 50.42
CA ALA A 300 33.70 -21.86 50.43
C ALA A 300 33.66 -20.41 50.94
N GLU A 301 33.18 -19.50 50.11
CA GLU A 301 33.17 -18.06 50.36
C GLU A 301 31.83 -17.44 50.00
N ILE A 302 31.43 -16.41 50.75
CA ILE A 302 30.35 -15.50 50.36
C ILE A 302 31.03 -14.19 49.99
N VAL A 303 30.91 -13.79 48.72
CA VAL A 303 31.61 -12.63 48.17
C VAL A 303 30.60 -11.52 47.93
N LEU A 304 30.88 -10.35 48.49
CA LEU A 304 30.15 -9.11 48.24
C LEU A 304 31.02 -8.21 47.36
N ASN A 305 30.57 -7.94 46.13
CA ASN A 305 31.21 -7.00 45.22
C ASN A 305 30.28 -5.79 45.02
N TRP A 306 30.75 -4.59 45.36
CA TRP A 306 29.98 -3.35 45.18
C TRP A 306 30.80 -2.29 44.43
N ASN A 307 30.28 -1.84 43.31
CA ASN A 307 30.87 -0.78 42.51
C ASN A 307 30.46 0.60 43.06
N LEU A 308 31.32 1.20 43.89
CA LEU A 308 31.06 2.52 44.48
C LEU A 308 31.24 3.68 43.49
N PHE A 309 32.11 3.53 42.49
CA PHE A 309 32.37 4.59 41.51
C PHE A 309 32.98 4.06 40.20
N ASN A 310 32.24 4.23 39.10
CA ASN A 310 32.60 3.75 37.77
C ASN A 310 32.91 4.88 36.77
N GLY A 311 33.65 5.91 37.18
CA GLY A 311 33.97 7.07 36.32
C GLY A 311 32.75 7.84 35.79
N GLY A 312 31.58 7.71 36.44
CA GLY A 312 30.31 8.26 35.97
C GLY A 312 29.61 7.49 34.85
N ALA A 313 30.13 6.34 34.42
CA ALA A 313 29.60 5.54 33.31
C ALA A 313 28.16 5.05 33.57
N ASP A 314 27.85 4.58 34.77
CA ASP A 314 26.49 4.08 35.08
C ASP A 314 25.44 5.19 35.10
N ARG A 315 25.83 6.41 35.52
CA ARG A 315 24.96 7.60 35.42
C ARG A 315 24.72 7.98 33.96
N ALA A 316 25.71 7.79 33.08
CA ALA A 316 25.54 8.01 31.65
C ALA A 316 24.66 6.91 31.01
N ARG A 317 24.81 5.66 31.44
CA ARG A 317 24.02 4.50 30.99
C ARG A 317 22.54 4.62 31.38
N ILE A 318 22.21 5.13 32.57
CA ILE A 318 20.82 5.47 32.93
C ILE A 318 20.27 6.57 32.02
N ARG A 319 21.01 7.69 31.81
CA ARG A 319 20.56 8.76 30.90
C ARG A 319 20.36 8.27 29.46
N GLN A 320 21.24 7.39 28.97
CA GLN A 320 21.08 6.72 27.68
C GLN A 320 19.78 5.91 27.65
N GLN A 321 19.50 5.11 28.69
CA GLN A 321 18.30 4.28 28.74
C GLN A 321 17.01 5.10 28.82
N VAL A 322 17.00 6.25 29.52
CA VAL A 322 15.86 7.19 29.51
C VAL A 322 15.55 7.68 28.08
N ASN A 323 16.57 8.00 27.29
CA ASN A 323 16.37 8.39 25.88
C ASN A 323 15.83 7.22 25.02
N LEU A 324 16.25 5.98 25.30
CA LEU A 324 15.73 4.78 24.63
C LEU A 324 14.27 4.47 25.03
N VAL A 325 13.87 4.76 26.27
CA VAL A 325 12.46 4.70 26.72
C VAL A 325 11.61 5.73 25.97
N ASN A 326 12.10 6.97 25.82
CA ASN A 326 11.42 8.00 25.03
C ASN A 326 11.29 7.58 23.56
N GLN A 327 12.35 7.04 22.96
CA GLN A 327 12.31 6.49 21.60
C GLN A 327 11.26 5.37 21.45
N ALA A 328 11.14 4.47 22.43
CA ALA A 328 10.12 3.42 22.42
C ALA A 328 8.70 3.99 22.54
N ALA A 329 8.51 5.07 23.31
CA ALA A 329 7.24 5.78 23.40
C ALA A 329 6.86 6.46 22.07
N ASP A 330 7.82 7.10 21.38
CA ASP A 330 7.64 7.69 20.05
C ASP A 330 7.28 6.64 18.99
N MET A 331 7.91 5.45 19.04
CA MET A 331 7.58 4.34 18.13
C MET A 331 6.17 3.79 18.37
N ARG A 332 5.71 3.76 19.63
CA ARG A 332 4.33 3.43 19.99
C ARG A 332 3.34 4.49 19.49
N ASP A 333 3.66 5.77 19.66
CA ASP A 333 2.86 6.89 19.12
C ASP A 333 2.76 6.85 17.60
N LYS A 334 3.85 6.48 16.91
CA LYS A 334 3.86 6.22 15.47
C LYS A 334 2.91 5.08 15.11
N ALA A 335 2.98 3.93 15.80
CA ALA A 335 2.08 2.80 15.55
C ALA A 335 0.59 3.18 15.70
N CYS A 336 0.25 4.03 16.68
CA CYS A 336 -1.09 4.60 16.83
C CYS A 336 -1.53 5.44 15.62
N ARG A 337 -0.66 6.34 15.13
CA ARG A 337 -0.96 7.21 13.97
C ARG A 337 -1.10 6.40 12.69
N ASP A 338 -0.19 5.46 12.46
CA ASP A 338 -0.19 4.56 11.30
C ASP A 338 -1.48 3.72 11.26
N ALA A 339 -1.85 3.08 12.38
CA ALA A 339 -3.08 2.28 12.46
C ALA A 339 -4.33 3.09 12.13
N ARG A 340 -4.43 4.32 12.66
CA ARG A 340 -5.54 5.25 12.36
C ARG A 340 -5.59 5.65 10.89
N GLN A 341 -4.46 5.98 10.30
CA GLN A 341 -4.39 6.30 8.87
C GLN A 341 -4.81 5.10 8.01
N VAL A 342 -4.33 3.89 8.34
CA VAL A 342 -4.64 2.66 7.60
C VAL A 342 -6.13 2.35 7.65
N VAL A 343 -6.78 2.42 8.81
CA VAL A 343 -8.22 2.15 8.93
C VAL A 343 -9.08 3.28 8.37
N ALA A 344 -8.69 4.55 8.53
CA ALA A 344 -9.39 5.69 7.94
C ALA A 344 -9.48 5.57 6.41
N ILE A 345 -8.35 5.28 5.76
CA ILE A 345 -8.28 5.10 4.30
C ILE A 345 -9.07 3.84 3.90
N ALA A 346 -8.86 2.70 4.56
CA ALA A 346 -9.54 1.46 4.22
C ALA A 346 -11.07 1.56 4.34
N TYR A 347 -11.57 2.17 5.40
CA TYR A 347 -13.00 2.40 5.60
C TYR A 347 -13.57 3.35 4.53
N ASN A 348 -12.88 4.45 4.24
CA ASN A 348 -13.30 5.39 3.20
C ASN A 348 -13.31 4.76 1.80
N ASP A 349 -12.33 3.90 1.48
CA ASP A 349 -12.30 3.12 0.25
C ASP A 349 -13.59 2.29 0.08
N THR A 350 -14.10 1.64 1.14
CA THR A 350 -15.34 0.85 1.05
C THR A 350 -16.57 1.69 0.71
N ARG A 351 -16.71 2.88 1.31
CA ARG A 351 -17.80 3.83 0.98
C ARG A 351 -17.68 4.30 -0.46
N LYS A 352 -16.54 4.87 -0.81
CA LYS A 352 -16.22 5.38 -2.15
C LYS A 352 -16.49 4.34 -3.23
N LEU A 353 -16.01 3.11 -3.08
CA LEU A 353 -16.15 2.06 -4.09
C LEU A 353 -17.59 1.55 -4.21
N THR A 354 -18.35 1.54 -3.11
CA THR A 354 -19.80 1.23 -3.14
C THR A 354 -20.55 2.27 -3.99
N ASP A 355 -20.31 3.57 -3.77
CA ASP A 355 -20.94 4.64 -4.55
C ASP A 355 -20.43 4.65 -6.01
N GLN A 356 -19.13 4.43 -6.21
CA GLN A 356 -18.51 4.40 -7.54
C GLN A 356 -19.08 3.27 -8.42
N LEU A 357 -19.35 2.08 -7.86
CA LEU A 357 -19.97 0.99 -8.60
C LEU A 357 -21.39 1.33 -9.09
N LEU A 358 -22.19 2.04 -8.29
CA LEU A 358 -23.52 2.50 -8.71
C LEU A 358 -23.45 3.43 -9.93
N TYR A 359 -22.44 4.29 -10.01
CA TYR A 359 -22.24 5.18 -11.17
C TYR A 359 -21.66 4.44 -12.39
N LEU A 360 -20.71 3.53 -12.18
CA LEU A 360 -20.10 2.73 -13.25
C LEU A 360 -21.10 1.73 -13.86
N ASP A 361 -22.01 1.17 -13.07
CA ASP A 361 -23.12 0.33 -13.54
C ASP A 361 -24.01 1.10 -14.53
N ARG A 362 -24.51 2.26 -14.08
CA ARG A 362 -25.35 3.17 -14.90
C ARG A 362 -24.65 3.59 -16.19
N ASN A 363 -23.35 3.91 -16.12
CA ASN A 363 -22.54 4.25 -17.29
C ASN A 363 -22.43 3.08 -18.27
N THR A 364 -22.12 1.88 -17.77
CA THR A 364 -21.97 0.67 -18.58
C THR A 364 -23.29 0.30 -19.27
N LEU A 365 -24.41 0.31 -18.54
CA LEU A 365 -25.75 0.04 -19.08
C LEU A 365 -26.20 1.09 -20.11
N ALA A 366 -25.79 2.35 -19.97
CA ALA A 366 -26.09 3.40 -20.94
C ALA A 366 -25.29 3.22 -22.23
N ILE A 367 -23.98 2.96 -22.12
CA ILE A 367 -23.09 2.73 -23.26
C ILE A 367 -23.46 1.44 -24.00
N GLU A 368 -23.84 0.37 -23.30
CA GLU A 368 -24.28 -0.88 -23.91
C GLU A 368 -25.53 -0.69 -24.79
N LYS A 369 -26.54 0.02 -24.27
CA LYS A 369 -27.75 0.39 -25.04
C LYS A 369 -27.42 1.28 -26.25
N ALA A 370 -26.49 2.23 -26.09
CA ALA A 370 -26.06 3.11 -27.18
C ALA A 370 -25.32 2.33 -28.28
N ARG A 371 -24.41 1.41 -27.89
CA ARG A 371 -23.71 0.49 -28.80
C ARG A 371 -24.70 -0.37 -29.56
N ASP A 372 -25.65 -0.99 -28.88
CA ASP A 372 -26.67 -1.86 -29.52
C ASP A 372 -27.52 -1.08 -30.53
N ALA A 373 -27.93 0.15 -30.21
CA ALA A 373 -28.63 1.03 -31.15
C ALA A 373 -27.75 1.45 -32.34
N TYR A 374 -26.47 1.76 -32.12
CA TYR A 374 -25.53 2.09 -33.19
C TYR A 374 -25.26 0.91 -34.12
N ARG A 375 -25.24 -0.32 -33.60
CA ARG A 375 -25.13 -1.55 -34.38
C ARG A 375 -26.34 -1.72 -35.31
N GLN A 376 -27.55 -1.60 -34.77
CA GLN A 376 -28.79 -1.67 -35.58
C GLN A 376 -28.81 -0.58 -36.67
N GLN A 377 -28.40 0.65 -36.36
CA GLN A 377 -28.33 1.73 -37.34
C GLN A 377 -27.21 1.54 -38.38
N PHE A 378 -26.09 0.91 -38.02
CA PHE A 378 -25.02 0.56 -38.96
C PHE A 378 -25.45 -0.55 -39.93
N ASP A 379 -26.17 -1.56 -39.43
CA ASP A 379 -26.68 -2.68 -40.23
C ASP A 379 -27.64 -2.21 -41.34
N ILE A 380 -28.42 -1.15 -41.09
CA ILE A 380 -29.28 -0.47 -42.08
C ILE A 380 -28.61 0.72 -42.79
N GLY A 381 -27.30 0.95 -42.59
CA GLY A 381 -26.52 1.98 -43.28
C GLY A 381 -26.77 3.43 -42.84
N GLN A 382 -27.47 3.68 -41.72
CA GLN A 382 -27.79 5.01 -41.20
C GLN A 382 -26.72 5.59 -40.26
N ARG A 383 -25.81 4.76 -39.72
CA ARG A 383 -24.72 5.20 -38.83
C ARG A 383 -23.36 4.85 -39.45
N SER A 384 -22.32 5.64 -39.13
CA SER A 384 -20.97 5.33 -39.61
C SER A 384 -20.39 4.13 -38.86
N LEU A 385 -19.49 3.40 -39.52
CA LEU A 385 -18.67 2.38 -38.88
C LEU A 385 -17.87 2.95 -37.69
N LEU A 386 -17.32 4.15 -37.86
CA LEU A 386 -16.46 4.78 -36.86
C LEU A 386 -17.20 4.94 -35.53
N ASP A 387 -18.49 5.30 -35.58
CA ASP A 387 -19.33 5.39 -34.38
C ASP A 387 -19.53 4.03 -33.70
N LEU A 388 -19.69 2.95 -34.47
CA LEU A 388 -19.83 1.58 -33.93
C LEU A 388 -18.51 1.08 -33.30
N LEU A 389 -17.38 1.28 -33.97
CA LEU A 389 -16.07 0.92 -33.41
C LEU A 389 -15.71 1.76 -32.19
N ASN A 390 -16.11 3.04 -32.16
CA ASN A 390 -15.95 3.89 -30.99
C ASN A 390 -16.82 3.40 -29.82
N SER A 391 -18.10 3.08 -30.05
CA SER A 391 -19.00 2.61 -28.98
C SER A 391 -18.63 1.22 -28.44
N GLU A 392 -18.07 0.32 -29.26
CA GLU A 392 -17.48 -0.95 -28.79
C GLU A 392 -16.25 -0.70 -27.89
N ASN A 393 -15.36 0.23 -28.25
CA ASN A 393 -14.21 0.60 -27.42
C ASN A 393 -14.62 1.33 -26.13
N GLU A 394 -15.65 2.18 -26.17
CA GLU A 394 -16.26 2.80 -24.98
C GLU A 394 -16.87 1.74 -24.06
N LEU A 395 -17.57 0.74 -24.61
CA LEU A 395 -18.16 -0.36 -23.85
C LEU A 395 -17.08 -1.23 -23.19
N TYR A 396 -16.00 -1.55 -23.91
CA TYR A 396 -14.82 -2.23 -23.34
C TYR A 396 -14.22 -1.42 -22.18
N THR A 397 -14.02 -0.11 -22.38
CA THR A 397 -13.45 0.80 -21.36
C THR A 397 -14.35 0.92 -20.13
N ALA A 398 -15.67 0.98 -20.32
CA ALA A 398 -16.66 1.01 -19.24
C ALA A 398 -16.68 -0.31 -18.45
N LYS A 399 -16.78 -1.46 -19.13
CA LYS A 399 -16.75 -2.80 -18.50
C LYS A 399 -15.45 -3.07 -17.76
N ARG A 400 -14.30 -2.64 -18.31
CA ARG A 400 -13.00 -2.69 -17.63
C ARG A 400 -12.97 -1.84 -16.36
N SER A 401 -13.53 -0.63 -16.42
CA SER A 401 -13.60 0.28 -15.26
C SER A 401 -14.53 -0.27 -14.16
N TYR A 402 -15.66 -0.85 -14.54
CA TYR A 402 -16.57 -1.55 -13.63
C TYR A 402 -15.90 -2.75 -12.96
N ALA A 403 -15.29 -3.65 -13.74
CA ALA A 403 -14.63 -4.84 -13.22
C ALA A 403 -13.50 -4.47 -12.23
N ASN A 404 -12.70 -3.44 -12.53
CA ASN A 404 -11.70 -2.96 -11.58
C ASN A 404 -12.32 -2.53 -10.25
N ALA A 405 -13.37 -1.70 -10.28
CA ALA A 405 -14.05 -1.24 -9.06
C ALA A 405 -14.73 -2.37 -8.27
N GLU A 406 -15.21 -3.42 -8.94
CA GLU A 406 -15.83 -4.60 -8.33
C GLU A 406 -14.82 -5.38 -7.47
N TYR A 407 -13.67 -5.72 -8.05
CA TYR A 407 -12.60 -6.43 -7.32
C TYR A 407 -11.93 -5.52 -6.28
N ASP A 408 -11.77 -4.24 -6.56
CA ASP A 408 -11.23 -3.26 -5.60
C ASP A 408 -12.15 -3.12 -4.37
N LEU A 409 -13.49 -3.22 -4.51
CA LEU A 409 -14.42 -3.23 -3.36
C LEU A 409 -14.22 -4.47 -2.47
N GLY A 410 -14.03 -5.65 -3.07
CA GLY A 410 -13.68 -6.88 -2.33
C GLY A 410 -12.38 -6.72 -1.54
N ILE A 411 -11.36 -6.15 -2.16
CA ILE A 411 -10.08 -5.83 -1.52
C ILE A 411 -10.25 -4.77 -0.41
N ALA A 412 -11.08 -3.74 -0.61
CA ALA A 412 -11.32 -2.70 0.39
C ALA A 412 -12.01 -3.23 1.65
N TYR A 413 -12.98 -4.15 1.51
CA TYR A 413 -13.56 -4.84 2.65
C TYR A 413 -12.54 -5.70 3.39
N ALA A 414 -11.75 -6.51 2.68
CA ALA A 414 -10.68 -7.31 3.30
C ALA A 414 -9.64 -6.43 4.01
N ARG A 415 -9.23 -5.31 3.39
CA ARG A 415 -8.32 -4.31 3.98
C ARG A 415 -8.88 -3.71 5.26
N THR A 416 -10.18 -3.42 5.30
CA THR A 416 -10.85 -2.85 6.48
C THR A 416 -10.89 -3.88 7.61
N GLN A 417 -11.22 -5.14 7.33
CA GLN A 417 -11.20 -6.23 8.31
C GLN A 417 -9.80 -6.49 8.88
N ALA A 418 -8.76 -6.47 8.03
CA ALA A 418 -7.37 -6.61 8.47
C ALA A 418 -6.93 -5.41 9.33
N ALA A 419 -7.33 -4.18 8.97
CA ALA A 419 -7.04 -2.98 9.78
C ALA A 419 -7.65 -3.07 11.19
N VAL A 420 -8.83 -3.68 11.34
CA VAL A 420 -9.44 -3.97 12.67
C VAL A 420 -9.02 -5.33 13.26
N ASN A 421 -8.02 -6.02 12.66
CA ASN A 421 -7.48 -7.31 13.11
C ASN A 421 -8.58 -8.39 13.26
N ARG A 422 -9.39 -8.54 12.19
CA ARG A 422 -10.49 -9.52 12.08
C ARG A 422 -10.44 -10.35 10.79
N LEU A 423 -9.51 -10.13 9.85
CA LEU A 423 -9.56 -10.82 8.56
C LEU A 423 -9.32 -12.32 8.70
N GLY A 424 -8.37 -12.73 9.54
CA GLY A 424 -8.10 -14.14 9.84
C GLY A 424 -9.29 -14.82 10.52
N LEU A 425 -9.99 -14.12 11.42
CA LEU A 425 -11.23 -14.61 12.04
C LEU A 425 -12.36 -14.77 11.02
N GLN A 426 -12.56 -13.80 10.12
CA GLN A 426 -13.58 -13.83 9.06
C GLN A 426 -13.32 -14.93 8.01
N LEU A 427 -12.04 -15.21 7.72
CA LEU A 427 -11.62 -16.33 6.90
C LEU A 427 -11.65 -17.68 7.66
N GLY A 428 -11.85 -17.66 8.98
CA GLY A 428 -11.81 -18.85 9.83
C GLY A 428 -10.45 -19.55 9.81
N LEU A 429 -9.37 -18.79 9.67
CA LEU A 429 -8.00 -19.30 9.64
C LEU A 429 -7.63 -19.87 11.00
N THR A 430 -7.14 -21.10 11.02
CA THR A 430 -6.58 -21.70 12.22
C THR A 430 -5.07 -21.51 12.20
N ARG A 431 -4.48 -21.31 13.37
CA ARG A 431 -3.06 -21.55 13.54
C ARG A 431 -2.87 -23.07 13.54
N GLY A 432 -2.24 -23.60 12.48
CA GLY A 432 -2.10 -25.04 12.28
C GLY A 432 -1.22 -25.73 13.33
N ASP A 433 -1.24 -27.06 13.34
CA ASP A 433 -0.53 -27.89 14.31
C ASP A 433 0.98 -27.58 14.31
N GLY A 434 1.47 -26.95 15.38
CA GLY A 434 2.86 -26.48 15.51
C GLY A 434 3.04 -24.97 15.62
N ALA A 435 1.98 -24.18 15.43
CA ALA A 435 1.94 -22.80 15.93
C ALA A 435 2.01 -22.78 17.47
N PRO A 436 2.55 -21.72 18.09
CA PRO A 436 2.62 -21.66 19.53
C PRO A 436 1.21 -21.43 20.08
N GLU A 437 0.87 -22.10 21.17
CA GLU A 437 -0.24 -21.67 22.00
C GLU A 437 -0.03 -20.20 22.39
N ALA A 438 -1.13 -19.47 22.52
CA ALA A 438 -1.08 -18.13 23.06
C ALA A 438 -0.36 -18.20 24.42
N PRO A 439 0.73 -17.45 24.67
CA PRO A 439 1.39 -17.50 25.97
C PRO A 439 0.35 -17.17 27.05
N ALA A 440 0.36 -17.85 28.20
CA ALA A 440 -0.68 -17.67 29.22
C ALA A 440 -0.83 -16.21 29.67
N GLU A 441 0.26 -15.43 29.62
CA GLU A 441 0.27 -14.00 29.91
C GLU A 441 -0.47 -13.14 28.85
N SER A 442 -0.77 -13.70 27.67
CA SER A 442 -1.54 -13.06 26.60
C SER A 442 -3.06 -13.23 26.74
N GLU A 443 -3.56 -14.29 27.38
CA GLU A 443 -4.99 -14.47 27.64
C GLU A 443 -5.51 -13.46 28.66
N GLN A 444 -4.67 -13.13 29.65
CA GLN A 444 -4.93 -12.12 30.68
C GLN A 444 -4.35 -10.75 30.31
N TRP A 445 -3.95 -10.53 29.05
CA TRP A 445 -3.34 -9.27 28.61
C TRP A 445 -4.34 -8.12 28.69
N ALA A 446 -4.34 -7.45 29.83
CA ALA A 446 -5.00 -6.18 30.03
C ALA A 446 -4.08 -5.03 29.64
N ILE A 447 -4.68 -3.92 29.22
CA ILE A 447 -3.93 -2.71 28.86
C ILE A 447 -3.19 -2.13 30.09
N GLY A 448 -3.62 -2.50 31.31
CA GLY A 448 -3.01 -2.05 32.57
C GLY A 448 -3.15 -0.55 32.77
N GLU A 449 -2.22 0.04 33.53
CA GLU A 449 -2.20 1.48 33.81
C GLU A 449 -1.93 2.35 32.55
N ASP A 450 -1.34 1.78 31.50
CA ASP A 450 -1.08 2.47 30.22
C ASP A 450 -2.36 2.71 29.38
N GLY A 451 -3.53 2.26 29.83
CA GLY A 451 -4.81 2.31 29.11
C GLY A 451 -5.17 3.66 28.48
N PRO A 452 -5.34 4.73 29.28
CA PRO A 452 -5.68 6.06 28.77
C PRO A 452 -4.57 6.69 27.91
N ALA A 453 -3.33 6.27 28.13
CA ALA A 453 -2.19 6.75 27.36
C ALA A 453 -2.07 6.08 25.99
N ARG A 454 -2.61 4.86 25.80
CA ARG A 454 -2.27 3.93 24.70
C ARG A 454 -2.27 4.62 23.34
N CYS A 455 -3.38 5.24 22.94
CA CYS A 455 -3.48 6.16 21.81
C CYS A 455 -4.65 7.13 22.09
N PRO A 456 -4.48 8.47 22.09
CA PRO A 456 -5.55 9.40 22.43
C PRO A 456 -6.62 9.43 21.35
N ASP A 457 -7.92 9.30 21.67
CA ASP A 457 -8.98 9.22 20.66
C ASP A 457 -9.08 10.49 19.80
N VAL A 458 -9.16 10.29 18.49
CA VAL A 458 -9.27 11.36 17.49
C VAL A 458 -10.41 11.01 16.55
N ALA A 459 -11.41 11.89 16.47
CA ALA A 459 -12.50 11.76 15.52
C ALA A 459 -11.98 11.95 14.09
N ILE A 460 -12.35 11.03 13.19
CA ILE A 460 -12.01 11.13 11.76
C ILE A 460 -13.16 11.82 11.04
N ALA A 461 -12.93 13.07 10.63
CA ALA A 461 -13.86 13.75 9.74
C ALA A 461 -13.84 13.06 8.36
N MET A 462 -15.00 12.56 7.92
CA MET A 462 -15.20 12.16 6.53
C MET A 462 -15.86 13.30 5.77
N GLU A 463 -15.21 13.75 4.69
CA GLU A 463 -15.79 14.69 3.76
C GLU A 463 -16.86 13.99 2.90
N ASN A 464 -18.03 14.61 2.75
CA ASN A 464 -19.13 14.09 1.94
C ASN A 464 -19.44 15.09 0.83
N ILE A 465 -19.71 14.59 -0.37
CA ILE A 465 -20.06 15.44 -1.52
C ILE A 465 -21.50 15.93 -1.38
N ASP A 466 -21.72 17.24 -1.32
CA ASP A 466 -23.05 17.85 -1.38
C ASP A 466 -23.58 17.84 -2.83
N ILE A 467 -24.15 16.69 -3.22
CA ILE A 467 -24.79 16.49 -4.51
C ILE A 467 -26.00 17.44 -4.70
N GLU A 468 -26.66 17.87 -3.63
CA GLU A 468 -27.82 18.78 -3.74
C GLU A 468 -27.38 20.19 -4.14
N ALA A 469 -26.33 20.73 -3.50
CA ALA A 469 -25.74 22.01 -3.89
C ALA A 469 -25.14 21.98 -5.31
N LEU A 470 -24.54 20.86 -5.72
CA LEU A 470 -24.06 20.68 -7.09
C LEU A 470 -25.22 20.63 -8.11
N ASN A 471 -26.30 19.91 -7.80
CA ASN A 471 -27.50 19.86 -8.65
C ASN A 471 -28.20 21.22 -8.76
N LYS A 472 -28.29 21.99 -7.66
CA LYS A 472 -28.81 23.37 -7.68
C LYS A 472 -27.96 24.28 -8.58
N ARG A 473 -26.63 24.15 -8.52
CA ARG A 473 -25.69 24.88 -9.39
C ARG A 473 -25.87 24.51 -10.86
N ALA A 474 -26.03 23.21 -11.17
CA ALA A 474 -26.30 22.74 -12.52
C ALA A 474 -27.65 23.24 -13.07
N ALA A 475 -28.70 23.24 -12.25
CA ALA A 475 -30.01 23.79 -12.62
C ALA A 475 -29.95 25.29 -12.96
N GLY A 476 -29.15 26.07 -12.21
CA GLY A 476 -28.93 27.50 -12.47
C GLY A 476 -28.27 27.80 -13.82
N LEU A 477 -27.41 26.91 -14.34
CA LEU A 477 -26.81 27.08 -15.68
C LEU A 477 -27.87 27.02 -16.79
N ASN A 478 -28.84 26.12 -16.66
CA ASN A 478 -29.91 25.95 -17.66
C ASN A 478 -30.93 27.10 -17.63
N GLN A 479 -31.08 27.79 -16.50
CA GLN A 479 -32.00 28.94 -16.36
C GLN A 479 -31.47 30.22 -17.02
N ASN A 480 -30.15 30.34 -17.23
CA ASN A 480 -29.53 31.47 -17.93
C ASN A 480 -29.39 31.25 -19.45
N THR A 481 -29.97 30.17 -19.99
CA THR A 481 -30.08 29.98 -21.44
C THR A 481 -31.33 30.73 -21.93
N PRO A 482 -31.22 31.72 -22.84
CA PRO A 482 -32.40 32.38 -23.40
C PRO A 482 -33.32 31.34 -24.04
N THR A 483 -34.60 31.35 -23.67
CA THR A 483 -35.62 30.51 -24.29
C THR A 483 -35.63 30.76 -25.79
N ALA A 484 -35.51 29.68 -26.58
CA ALA A 484 -35.53 29.76 -28.03
C ALA A 484 -36.82 30.48 -28.49
N PRO A 485 -36.74 31.51 -29.35
CA PRO A 485 -37.91 32.25 -29.76
C PRO A 485 -38.83 31.37 -30.59
N THR A 486 -40.08 31.27 -30.17
CA THR A 486 -41.14 30.59 -30.93
C THR A 486 -41.25 31.22 -32.32
N SER A 487 -41.38 30.37 -33.34
CA SER A 487 -41.40 30.76 -34.75
C SER A 487 -42.34 31.94 -35.05
N ARG A 488 -41.77 33.08 -35.46
CA ARG A 488 -42.46 34.12 -36.25
C ARG A 488 -41.76 34.26 -37.60
N SER A 489 -42.56 34.36 -38.65
CA SER A 489 -42.11 34.52 -40.02
C SER A 489 -41.34 35.84 -40.22
N LEU A 490 -40.27 35.76 -41.02
CA LEU A 490 -39.45 36.90 -41.45
C LEU A 490 -40.26 37.90 -42.29
N PRO A 491 -39.87 39.19 -42.25
CA PRO A 491 -39.51 39.86 -43.50
C PRO A 491 -38.03 40.30 -43.55
N LEU A 492 -37.54 40.48 -44.78
CA LEU A 492 -36.20 40.96 -45.13
C LEU A 492 -35.91 42.38 -44.59
N ALA A 493 -34.73 42.56 -43.99
CA ALA A 493 -33.78 43.64 -44.32
C ALA A 493 -32.41 43.40 -43.65
N ALA A 494 -31.33 43.61 -44.40
CA ALA A 494 -29.95 43.81 -43.92
C ALA A 494 -29.57 45.29 -44.17
N PRO A 495 -28.40 45.81 -43.76
CA PRO A 495 -27.29 45.23 -42.99
C PRO A 495 -27.24 45.89 -41.58
N GLU A 496 -26.18 45.97 -40.75
CA GLU A 496 -24.73 45.70 -40.84
C GLU A 496 -24.20 45.00 -39.57
N VAL A 497 -22.89 44.71 -39.54
CA VAL A 497 -22.14 44.35 -38.33
C VAL A 497 -20.89 45.21 -38.23
N SER A 498 -20.74 45.96 -37.13
CA SER A 498 -19.45 46.46 -36.65
C SER A 498 -19.13 45.83 -35.29
N PRO A 499 -17.91 45.34 -35.04
CA PRO A 499 -17.60 44.58 -33.84
C PRO A 499 -17.33 45.49 -32.63
N THR A 500 -18.13 45.37 -31.57
CA THR A 500 -17.80 45.98 -30.29
C THR A 500 -16.79 45.11 -29.53
N VAL A 501 -15.61 45.68 -29.32
CA VAL A 501 -14.52 45.12 -28.50
C VAL A 501 -15.02 44.89 -27.07
N ARG A 502 -14.80 43.69 -26.52
CA ARG A 502 -14.98 43.44 -25.08
C ARG A 502 -13.73 43.91 -24.32
N THR A 503 -13.90 44.84 -23.40
CA THR A 503 -12.89 45.19 -22.39
C THR A 503 -12.80 44.10 -21.31
N PRO A 504 -11.60 43.77 -20.81
CA PRO A 504 -11.42 42.84 -19.69
C PRO A 504 -11.33 43.59 -18.36
N ASP A 505 -12.25 43.34 -17.43
CA ASP A 505 -12.04 43.55 -15.99
C ASP A 505 -13.13 42.81 -15.20
N SER A 506 -12.85 41.54 -14.84
CA SER A 506 -13.62 40.81 -13.83
C SER A 506 -12.73 40.52 -12.62
N PRO A 507 -13.22 40.66 -11.36
CA PRO A 507 -12.40 40.38 -10.17
C PRO A 507 -11.80 38.96 -10.11
N ALA A 508 -12.37 37.99 -10.84
CA ALA A 508 -11.86 36.63 -10.94
C ALA A 508 -10.50 36.54 -11.68
N ASP A 509 -10.23 37.47 -12.61
CA ASP A 509 -9.06 37.44 -13.49
C ASP A 509 -7.73 37.73 -12.76
N ASN A 510 -7.81 38.38 -11.59
CA ASN A 510 -6.65 38.75 -10.76
C ASN A 510 -6.22 37.68 -9.74
N THR A 511 -6.87 36.51 -9.74
CA THR A 511 -6.45 35.36 -8.93
C THR A 511 -5.17 34.71 -9.49
N PRO A 512 -4.36 33.98 -8.67
CA PRO A 512 -3.23 33.20 -9.20
C PRO A 512 -3.59 32.27 -10.36
N ALA A 513 -4.80 31.68 -10.32
CA ALA A 513 -5.36 30.88 -11.39
C ALA A 513 -5.70 31.72 -12.64
N GLY A 514 -6.42 32.84 -12.50
CA GLY A 514 -6.76 33.73 -13.61
C GLY A 514 -5.53 34.30 -14.32
N LEU A 515 -4.54 34.76 -13.55
CA LEU A 515 -3.28 35.28 -14.05
C LEU A 515 -2.45 34.21 -14.80
N THR A 516 -2.48 32.96 -14.36
CA THR A 516 -1.77 31.86 -15.06
C THR A 516 -2.52 31.37 -16.29
N VAL A 517 -3.86 31.40 -16.33
CA VAL A 517 -4.64 31.18 -17.57
C VAL A 517 -4.33 32.26 -18.61
N ARG A 518 -4.27 33.53 -18.20
CA ARG A 518 -3.85 34.62 -19.10
C ARG A 518 -2.43 34.40 -19.63
N ARG A 519 -1.49 34.02 -18.75
CA ARG A 519 -0.09 33.73 -19.12
C ARG A 519 0.05 32.53 -20.06
N LEU A 520 -0.79 31.51 -19.89
CA LEU A 520 -0.90 30.33 -20.76
C LEU A 520 -1.40 30.71 -22.16
N ASN A 521 -2.41 31.57 -22.27
CA ASN A 521 -2.90 32.08 -23.54
C ASN A 521 -1.86 32.97 -24.24
N ASP A 522 -1.14 33.83 -23.49
CA ASP A 522 -0.01 34.61 -24.01
C ASP A 522 1.13 33.73 -24.54
N TRP A 523 1.39 32.58 -23.90
CA TRP A 523 2.37 31.58 -24.32
C TRP A 523 1.95 30.86 -25.61
N ALA A 524 0.68 30.47 -25.72
CA ALA A 524 0.12 29.88 -26.93
C ALA A 524 0.17 30.87 -28.11
N ALA A 525 -0.21 32.13 -27.87
CA ALA A 525 -0.13 33.19 -28.87
C ALA A 525 1.31 33.50 -29.31
N ALA A 526 2.29 33.48 -28.40
CA ALA A 526 3.70 33.64 -28.75
C ALA A 526 4.23 32.46 -29.59
N TRP A 527 3.77 31.24 -29.31
CA TRP A 527 4.05 30.08 -30.15
C TRP A 527 3.43 30.26 -31.54
N GLU A 528 2.12 30.54 -31.63
CA GLU A 528 1.39 30.73 -32.90
C GLU A 528 1.97 31.87 -33.76
N ALA A 529 2.37 32.98 -33.15
CA ALA A 529 3.06 34.10 -33.81
C ALA A 529 4.52 33.76 -34.22
N LYS A 530 5.04 32.60 -33.82
CA LYS A 530 6.41 32.11 -34.08
C LYS A 530 7.51 33.00 -33.49
N ASP A 531 7.17 33.77 -32.46
CA ASP A 531 8.09 34.61 -31.72
C ASP A 531 8.88 33.74 -30.72
N VAL A 532 10.03 33.23 -31.19
CA VAL A 532 10.90 32.36 -30.40
C VAL A 532 11.39 33.04 -29.12
N ALA A 533 11.66 34.35 -29.16
CA ALA A 533 12.17 35.10 -28.01
C ALA A 533 11.09 35.25 -26.93
N ARG A 534 9.88 35.65 -27.32
CA ARG A 534 8.73 35.73 -26.42
C ARG A 534 8.29 34.35 -25.92
N TYR A 535 8.28 33.32 -26.78
CA TYR A 535 7.96 31.94 -26.38
C TYR A 535 8.90 31.42 -25.30
N LEU A 536 10.21 31.64 -25.44
CA LEU A 536 11.19 31.18 -24.46
C LEU A 536 11.17 32.00 -23.16
N SER A 537 10.70 33.25 -23.17
CA SER A 537 10.64 34.10 -21.96
C SER A 537 9.59 33.66 -20.93
N PHE A 538 8.66 32.79 -21.30
CA PHE A 538 7.73 32.15 -20.35
C PHE A 538 8.39 31.09 -19.47
N TYR A 539 9.58 30.58 -19.82
CA TYR A 539 10.27 29.52 -19.08
C TYR A 539 11.29 30.10 -18.11
N SER A 540 11.33 29.59 -16.88
CA SER A 540 12.25 30.13 -15.86
C SER A 540 13.72 29.79 -16.17
N PRO A 541 14.69 30.53 -15.60
CA PRO A 541 16.11 30.14 -15.66
C PRO A 541 16.38 28.75 -15.08
N GLY A 542 15.61 28.33 -14.08
CA GLY A 542 15.67 27.01 -13.44
C GLY A 542 14.78 25.94 -14.08
N PHE A 543 14.24 26.17 -15.28
CA PHE A 543 13.37 25.20 -15.97
C PHE A 543 14.09 23.87 -16.22
N SER A 544 13.44 22.77 -15.80
CA SER A 544 13.92 21.41 -16.02
C SER A 544 12.99 20.67 -16.98
N SER A 545 13.53 20.27 -18.14
CA SER A 545 12.82 19.38 -19.06
C SER A 545 12.92 17.92 -18.60
N THR A 546 11.88 17.13 -18.84
CA THR A 546 11.88 15.66 -18.61
C THR A 546 12.93 14.90 -19.44
N LEU A 547 13.61 15.57 -20.37
CA LEU A 547 14.66 15.03 -21.24
C LEU A 547 16.08 15.47 -20.82
N GLY A 548 16.26 15.98 -19.59
CA GLY A 548 17.55 16.13 -18.91
C GLY A 548 18.43 17.33 -19.31
N ASN A 549 18.43 17.76 -20.57
CA ASN A 549 19.26 18.89 -21.04
C ASN A 549 18.42 20.08 -21.52
N THR A 550 18.28 21.09 -20.66
CA THR A 550 17.49 22.30 -20.94
C THR A 550 18.01 23.13 -22.12
N ASN A 551 19.32 23.16 -22.38
CA ASN A 551 19.88 23.91 -23.52
C ASN A 551 19.59 23.20 -24.86
N ALA A 552 19.73 21.87 -24.90
CA ALA A 552 19.33 21.06 -26.05
C ALA A 552 17.81 21.14 -26.30
N TRP A 553 17.00 21.14 -25.23
CA TRP A 553 15.55 21.36 -25.31
C TRP A 553 15.22 22.74 -25.89
N LYS A 554 15.88 23.82 -25.45
CA LYS A 554 15.67 25.18 -25.97
C LYS A 554 15.98 25.24 -27.47
N ALA A 555 17.13 24.70 -27.90
CA ALA A 555 17.51 24.65 -29.31
C ALA A 555 16.49 23.87 -30.17
N LYS A 556 16.04 22.69 -29.70
CA LYS A 556 15.02 21.89 -30.38
C LYS A 556 13.68 22.62 -30.49
N ARG A 557 13.25 23.33 -29.43
CA ARG A 557 12.02 24.14 -29.46
C ARG A 557 12.13 25.33 -30.40
N SER A 558 13.23 26.08 -30.39
CA SER A 558 13.46 27.20 -31.32
C SER A 558 13.40 26.76 -32.79
N ALA A 559 13.95 25.58 -33.12
CA ALA A 559 13.85 25.02 -34.47
C ALA A 559 12.40 24.64 -34.86
N LEU A 560 11.62 24.09 -33.93
CA LEU A 560 10.21 23.74 -34.17
C LEU A 560 9.31 24.97 -34.35
N VAL A 561 9.50 26.01 -33.52
CA VAL A 561 8.73 27.26 -33.59
C VAL A 561 9.07 28.04 -34.87
N SER A 562 10.33 28.02 -35.33
CA SER A 562 10.76 28.74 -36.54
C SER A 562 10.49 28.02 -37.87
N LYS A 563 10.06 26.75 -37.86
CA LYS A 563 9.78 25.94 -39.05
C LYS A 563 8.87 26.67 -40.07
N LYS A 564 9.16 26.58 -41.38
CA LYS A 564 8.35 27.24 -42.43
C LYS A 564 6.89 26.76 -42.43
N GLY A 565 5.97 27.66 -42.80
CA GLY A 565 4.52 27.45 -42.73
C GLY A 565 3.85 28.23 -41.58
N SER A 566 2.52 28.33 -41.62
CA SER A 566 1.72 28.74 -40.48
C SER A 566 1.58 27.59 -39.48
N ILE A 567 1.41 27.94 -38.22
CA ILE A 567 1.07 27.01 -37.15
C ILE A 567 -0.17 27.55 -36.43
N ILE A 568 -0.98 26.67 -35.86
CA ILE A 568 -2.15 26.99 -35.05
C ILE A 568 -1.97 26.27 -33.72
N VAL A 569 -2.14 26.99 -32.60
CA VAL A 569 -1.97 26.45 -31.25
C VAL A 569 -3.21 26.80 -30.43
N LYS A 570 -4.21 25.89 -30.44
CA LYS A 570 -5.39 26.04 -29.59
C LYS A 570 -5.15 25.39 -28.24
N VAL A 571 -5.61 26.08 -27.20
CA VAL A 571 -5.59 25.63 -25.81
C VAL A 571 -7.03 25.63 -25.31
N GLU A 572 -7.55 24.44 -24.99
CA GLU A 572 -8.95 24.19 -24.66
C GLU A 572 -9.02 23.36 -23.37
N GLU A 573 -10.21 23.29 -22.75
CA GLU A 573 -10.45 22.46 -21.53
C GLU A 573 -9.45 22.76 -20.39
N ILE A 574 -9.17 24.05 -20.14
CA ILE A 574 -8.16 24.49 -19.17
C ILE A 574 -8.65 24.26 -17.72
N LEU A 575 -7.99 23.35 -17.03
CA LEU A 575 -8.13 23.10 -15.59
C LEU A 575 -6.95 23.72 -14.84
N THR A 576 -7.23 24.43 -13.75
CA THR A 576 -6.20 25.03 -12.88
C THR A 576 -6.22 24.40 -11.50
N ASN A 577 -5.02 24.17 -10.94
CA ASN A 577 -4.82 23.64 -9.60
C ASN A 577 -3.79 24.51 -8.87
N THR A 578 -4.22 25.27 -7.86
CA THR A 578 -3.32 26.10 -7.05
C THR A 578 -2.66 25.25 -5.97
N VAL A 579 -1.40 24.88 -6.19
CA VAL A 579 -0.62 24.00 -5.30
C VAL A 579 -0.02 24.78 -4.12
N ALA A 580 0.34 26.05 -4.34
CA ALA A 580 0.78 26.99 -3.30
C ALA A 580 0.48 28.44 -3.74
N ALA A 581 0.66 29.41 -2.84
CA ALA A 581 0.46 30.83 -3.14
C ALA A 581 1.35 31.35 -4.29
N ASP A 582 2.53 30.74 -4.48
CA ASP A 582 3.48 31.02 -5.56
C ASP A 582 3.49 29.94 -6.67
N ARG A 583 2.60 28.93 -6.63
CA ARG A 583 2.66 27.78 -7.53
C ARG A 583 1.29 27.30 -8.01
N VAL A 584 1.08 27.28 -9.33
CA VAL A 584 -0.16 26.83 -9.97
C VAL A 584 0.17 25.84 -11.08
N GLU A 585 -0.62 24.79 -11.22
CA GLU A 585 -0.57 23.87 -12.35
C GLU A 585 -1.74 24.13 -13.28
N THR A 586 -1.47 24.22 -14.59
CA THR A 586 -2.50 24.31 -15.63
C THR A 586 -2.47 23.02 -16.44
N SER A 587 -3.56 22.24 -16.41
CA SER A 587 -3.75 21.08 -17.27
C SER A 587 -4.75 21.44 -18.37
N PHE A 588 -4.40 21.22 -19.63
CA PHE A 588 -5.21 21.65 -20.78
C PHE A 588 -5.04 20.71 -21.97
N LYS A 589 -6.02 20.72 -22.85
CA LYS A 589 -5.96 20.08 -24.16
C LYS A 589 -5.30 21.04 -25.14
N GLN A 590 -4.13 20.66 -25.66
CA GLN A 590 -3.51 21.37 -26.76
C GLN A 590 -3.93 20.72 -28.08
N THR A 591 -4.42 21.52 -29.01
CA THR A 591 -4.51 21.16 -30.44
C THR A 591 -3.45 21.94 -31.20
N TYR A 592 -2.46 21.24 -31.75
CA TYR A 592 -1.42 21.78 -32.62
C TYR A 592 -1.71 21.41 -34.08
N ARG A 593 -1.56 22.37 -34.99
CA ARG A 593 -1.70 22.16 -36.44
C ARG A 593 -0.66 22.96 -37.20
N SER A 594 0.00 22.31 -38.14
CA SER A 594 0.92 22.91 -39.13
C SER A 594 0.53 22.44 -40.53
N ALA A 595 1.31 22.82 -41.56
CA ALA A 595 1.07 22.37 -42.93
C ALA A 595 1.20 20.84 -43.11
N ASP A 596 2.05 20.17 -42.32
CA ASP A 596 2.44 18.77 -42.50
C ASP A 596 2.26 17.89 -41.25
N PHE A 597 1.80 18.46 -40.13
CA PHE A 597 1.62 17.74 -38.87
C PHE A 597 0.46 18.30 -38.03
N ASN A 598 -0.37 17.41 -37.48
CA ASN A 598 -1.45 17.71 -36.54
C ASN A 598 -1.28 16.83 -35.29
N ASP A 599 -1.50 17.41 -34.11
CA ASP A 599 -1.40 16.72 -32.82
C ASP A 599 -2.46 17.25 -31.86
N VAL A 600 -3.02 16.36 -31.03
CA VAL A 600 -3.99 16.70 -29.97
C VAL A 600 -3.62 15.89 -28.74
N GLY A 601 -3.22 16.58 -27.66
CA GLY A 601 -2.73 15.93 -26.45
C GLY A 601 -3.00 16.74 -25.19
N ILE A 602 -3.00 16.06 -24.04
CA ILE A 602 -3.16 16.72 -22.73
C ILE A 602 -1.77 17.13 -22.24
N LYS A 603 -1.64 18.41 -21.90
CA LYS A 603 -0.42 18.99 -21.33
C LYS A 603 -0.68 19.50 -19.93
N THR A 604 0.35 19.41 -19.09
CA THR A 604 0.39 20.04 -17.79
C THR A 604 1.63 20.92 -17.70
N LEU A 605 1.43 22.21 -17.43
CA LEU A 605 2.49 23.17 -17.13
C LEU A 605 2.44 23.52 -15.64
N THR A 606 3.57 23.37 -14.95
CA THR A 606 3.73 23.88 -13.58
C THR A 606 4.32 25.27 -13.65
N TRP A 607 3.59 26.26 -13.13
CA TRP A 607 3.98 27.66 -13.05
C TRP A 607 4.46 28.01 -11.65
N GLN A 608 5.53 28.80 -11.55
CA GLN A 608 5.98 29.42 -10.30
C GLN A 608 6.06 30.94 -10.46
N ARG A 609 5.70 31.66 -9.39
CA ARG A 609 5.79 33.11 -9.33
C ARG A 609 7.20 33.52 -8.88
N ILE A 610 7.93 34.21 -9.75
CA ILE A 610 9.28 34.73 -9.52
C ILE A 610 9.25 36.22 -9.87
N ASP A 611 9.74 37.08 -8.97
CA ASP A 611 9.78 38.55 -9.14
C ASP A 611 8.44 39.15 -9.61
N GLY A 612 7.35 38.64 -9.04
CA GLY A 612 5.98 39.05 -9.33
C GLY A 612 5.35 38.42 -10.57
N GLN A 613 6.13 37.85 -11.50
CA GLN A 613 5.67 37.25 -12.75
C GLN A 613 5.57 35.71 -12.68
N TRP A 614 4.71 35.11 -13.50
CA TRP A 614 4.56 33.66 -13.59
C TRP A 614 5.42 33.07 -14.72
N PHE A 615 6.24 32.08 -14.36
CA PHE A 615 7.13 31.34 -15.26
C PHE A 615 6.86 29.83 -15.20
N ILE A 616 6.97 29.15 -16.34
CA ILE A 616 6.95 27.69 -16.45
C ILE A 616 8.25 27.14 -15.87
N VAL A 617 8.14 26.30 -14.84
CA VAL A 617 9.27 25.59 -14.21
C VAL A 617 9.35 24.13 -14.65
N LYS A 618 8.24 23.55 -15.14
CA LYS A 618 8.14 22.18 -15.62
C LYS A 618 7.05 22.05 -16.69
N GLU A 619 7.32 21.27 -17.74
CA GLU A 619 6.35 20.82 -18.74
C GLU A 619 6.23 19.29 -18.66
N SER A 620 5.00 18.77 -18.70
CA SER A 620 4.72 17.34 -18.88
C SER A 620 3.63 17.15 -19.94
N ASN A 621 3.78 16.11 -20.75
CA ASN A 621 2.69 15.56 -21.54
C ASN A 621 2.10 14.36 -20.77
N ARG A 622 0.82 14.06 -21.00
CA ARG A 622 0.19 12.79 -20.64
C ARG A 622 -0.42 12.14 -21.87
#